data_AF-A0A1I6C3U1-F1
#
_entry.id   AF-A0A1I6C3U1-F1
#
_cell.length_a   1.000
_cell.length_b   1.000
_cell.length_c   1.000
_cell.angle_alpha   90.00
_cell.angle_beta   90.00
_cell.angle_gamma   90.00
#
_symmetry.space_group_name_H-M   'P 1'
#
loop_
_entity.id
_entity.type
_entity.pdbx_description
1 polymer ?
#
loop_
_entity_poly.entity_id
_entity_poly.type
_entity_poly.pdbx_seq_one_letter_code
_entity_poly.pdbx_strand_id
1 'polypeptide(L)'
;MLAEIKGLNEECGVFGVWGHSNAAQITYYGLHSLQHRGQEGAGMVVTDGSQLKGHKGEGLVTEVFNTSTMQNMEGKAAIGHVRYATAGGSGYENVQPLLFHSQNGSLALAHNGNLVNAESLKHQLEGQGSIFQTSSDTEVLAHLIKRSGFFELKDRVKNALTMLKGAYAFLIMTEAEMMVALDPNGLRPLSIGKLGDAYVIASETCAFDIVGAEFVRDVEPGELIIINDEGLRSEYFSMSTTRAICTMEYIYFSRPDSNIHGINVHTARKNLGKRLAVEVPLEADVVTGVPDSSISVAIGYAEASGIPYEMGLIKNRYVGRTFIQPSQSLREQGVKMKLSPVRGVVEGKRVIMVDDSIVRGTTSRRIVSMLKEAGATEVHVVISSPPIKNPCFYGIDTSTKEELIASKYSVEELRELIGADTLTFLSVEGMVEAIGHEGDGSTRGQCLACFTGKYPTEIYPETMAASYQKC
;
A
#
# COMPACT_ATOMS: atom_id res chain seq x y z
N MET A 1 -24.29 9.50 7.22
CA MET A 1 -23.12 8.63 6.94
C MET A 1 -22.09 8.86 8.03
N LEU A 2 -21.83 7.84 8.84
CA LEU A 2 -21.05 7.93 10.09
C LEU A 2 -19.55 7.94 9.79
N ALA A 3 -18.84 8.96 10.29
CA ALA A 3 -17.44 9.15 9.96
C ALA A 3 -16.52 8.51 11.02
N GLU A 4 -16.04 7.31 10.73
CA GLU A 4 -14.66 6.95 11.08
C GLU A 4 -13.70 7.92 10.34
N ILE A 5 -12.57 8.25 10.97
CA ILE A 5 -11.42 8.77 10.22
C ILE A 5 -10.92 7.59 9.38
N LYS A 6 -11.42 7.48 8.15
CA LYS A 6 -10.90 6.59 7.12
C LYS A 6 -9.95 7.41 6.26
N GLY A 7 -8.65 7.15 6.38
CA GLY A 7 -7.65 7.65 5.46
C GLY A 7 -7.68 6.89 4.14
N LEU A 8 -6.75 7.22 3.25
CA LEU A 8 -6.35 6.30 2.19
C LEU A 8 -5.82 5.03 2.84
N ASN A 9 -6.13 3.87 2.28
CA ASN A 9 -5.51 2.62 2.65
C ASN A 9 -5.14 1.89 1.36
N GLU A 10 -4.00 1.21 1.36
CA GLU A 10 -3.47 0.48 0.21
C GLU A 10 -3.41 -1.00 0.53
N GLU A 11 -3.40 -1.80 -0.54
CA GLU A 11 -3.19 -3.23 -0.47
C GLU A 11 -2.02 -3.65 0.41
N CYS A 12 -2.22 -4.89 0.81
CA CYS A 12 -1.33 -5.89 1.32
C CYS A 12 0.18 -5.67 1.21
N GLY A 13 0.92 -6.21 2.19
CA GLY A 13 2.36 -6.40 2.11
C GLY A 13 2.69 -7.88 1.92
N VAL A 14 3.69 -8.19 1.10
CA VAL A 14 4.24 -9.55 0.96
C VAL A 14 5.65 -9.61 1.51
N PHE A 15 5.99 -10.76 2.11
CA PHE A 15 7.33 -11.06 2.59
C PHE A 15 7.67 -12.52 2.27
N GLY A 16 8.89 -12.81 1.84
CA GLY A 16 9.37 -14.16 1.60
C GLY A 16 10.81 -14.34 2.03
N VAL A 17 11.17 -15.56 2.45
CA VAL A 17 12.54 -15.94 2.77
C VAL A 17 12.81 -17.36 2.27
N TRP A 18 13.98 -17.58 1.66
CA TRP A 18 14.43 -18.90 1.23
C TRP A 18 15.83 -19.20 1.76
N GLY A 19 16.02 -20.40 2.32
CA GLY A 19 17.33 -20.89 2.78
C GLY A 19 17.69 -20.50 4.21
N HIS A 20 16.71 -20.37 5.11
CA HIS A 20 16.95 -20.02 6.51
C HIS A 20 16.21 -20.97 7.47
N SER A 21 16.91 -21.51 8.48
CA SER A 21 16.33 -22.48 9.44
C SER A 21 15.14 -21.93 10.26
N ASN A 22 15.16 -20.63 10.54
CA ASN A 22 14.08 -19.90 11.22
C ASN A 22 13.16 -19.11 10.25
N ALA A 23 12.86 -19.67 9.07
CA ALA A 23 12.10 -18.98 8.02
C ALA A 23 10.75 -18.43 8.51
N ALA A 24 10.07 -19.16 9.40
CA ALA A 24 8.79 -18.73 9.96
C ALA A 24 8.93 -17.49 10.86
N GLN A 25 9.91 -17.47 11.78
CA GLN A 25 10.12 -16.36 12.69
C GLN A 25 10.57 -15.11 11.95
N ILE A 26 11.43 -15.25 10.94
CA ILE A 26 11.83 -14.13 10.08
C ILE A 26 10.63 -13.57 9.34
N THR A 27 9.80 -14.43 8.75
CA THR A 27 8.57 -13.99 8.07
C THR A 27 7.62 -13.30 9.03
N TYR A 28 7.47 -13.78 10.27
CA TYR A 28 6.67 -13.11 11.30
C TYR A 28 7.14 -11.67 11.55
N TYR A 29 8.44 -11.46 11.79
CA TYR A 29 8.97 -10.12 12.02
C TYR A 29 8.92 -9.23 10.77
N GLY A 30 9.18 -9.81 9.60
CA GLY A 30 9.02 -9.16 8.30
C GLY A 30 7.59 -8.66 8.09
N LEU A 31 6.59 -9.51 8.26
CA LEU A 31 5.18 -9.14 8.17
C LEU A 31 4.76 -8.11 9.23
N HIS A 32 5.24 -8.26 10.47
CA HIS A 32 4.96 -7.28 11.52
C HIS A 32 5.49 -5.88 11.15
N SER A 33 6.65 -5.81 10.49
CA SER A 33 7.20 -4.56 10.00
C SER A 33 6.38 -3.93 8.87
N LEU A 34 5.64 -4.76 8.11
CA LEU A 34 4.75 -4.37 7.01
C LEU A 34 3.29 -4.20 7.45
N GLN A 35 2.97 -4.33 8.75
CA GLN A 35 1.60 -4.32 9.28
C GLN A 35 0.81 -3.04 8.90
N HIS A 36 1.47 -1.94 8.60
CA HIS A 36 0.82 -0.72 8.10
C HIS A 36 0.15 -0.90 6.74
N ARG A 37 0.58 -1.89 5.94
CA ARG A 37 -0.02 -2.23 4.63
C ARG A 37 -1.32 -3.03 4.72
N GLY A 38 -1.74 -3.45 5.91
CA GLY A 38 -2.96 -4.23 6.06
C GLY A 38 -3.13 -4.80 7.45
N GLN A 39 -4.34 -4.71 8.00
CA GLN A 39 -4.66 -5.08 9.38
C GLN A 39 -5.91 -5.98 9.46
N GLU A 40 -6.42 -6.41 8.30
CA GLU A 40 -7.65 -7.17 8.15
C GLU A 40 -7.38 -8.67 8.19
N GLY A 41 -6.17 -9.10 7.86
CA GLY A 41 -5.73 -10.47 8.02
C GLY A 41 -4.23 -10.63 7.80
N ALA A 42 -3.71 -11.76 8.27
CA ALA A 42 -2.33 -12.15 8.06
C ALA A 42 -2.24 -13.66 7.81
N GLY A 43 -1.21 -14.08 7.09
CA GLY A 43 -0.96 -15.49 6.84
C GLY A 43 0.47 -15.76 6.44
N MET A 44 0.86 -17.03 6.58
CA MET A 44 2.18 -17.53 6.28
C MET A 44 2.09 -18.98 5.83
N VAL A 45 2.88 -19.34 4.84
CA VAL A 45 3.11 -20.73 4.42
C VAL A 45 4.61 -20.99 4.50
N VAL A 46 4.99 -22.14 5.08
CA VAL A 46 6.37 -22.59 5.22
C VAL A 46 6.61 -23.88 4.45
N THR A 47 7.86 -24.16 4.09
CA THR A 47 8.28 -25.45 3.56
C THR A 47 9.58 -25.96 4.18
N ASP A 48 9.63 -27.27 4.40
CA ASP A 48 10.82 -28.02 4.79
C ASP A 48 11.57 -28.63 3.60
N GLY A 49 11.08 -28.45 2.36
CA GLY A 49 11.59 -29.11 1.15
C GLY A 49 10.73 -30.27 0.66
N SER A 50 9.77 -30.73 1.46
CA SER A 50 8.95 -31.92 1.17
C SER A 50 7.44 -31.66 1.19
N GLN A 51 7.01 -30.68 1.99
CA GLN A 51 5.60 -30.30 2.11
C GLN A 51 5.45 -28.80 2.33
N LEU A 52 4.25 -28.28 2.08
CA LEU A 52 3.85 -26.93 2.45
C LEU A 52 2.90 -26.97 3.65
N LYS A 53 3.14 -26.11 4.64
CA LYS A 53 2.26 -25.93 5.80
C LYS A 53 1.88 -24.47 5.94
N GLY A 54 0.58 -24.19 5.96
CA GLY A 54 0.03 -22.84 6.05
C GLY A 54 -0.72 -22.58 7.35
N HIS A 55 -0.61 -21.36 7.87
CA HIS A 55 -1.48 -20.81 8.91
C HIS A 55 -1.86 -19.38 8.54
N LYS A 56 -3.15 -19.04 8.62
CA LYS A 56 -3.67 -17.71 8.30
C LYS A 56 -4.87 -17.38 9.17
N GLY A 57 -5.23 -16.11 9.27
CA GLY A 57 -6.38 -15.64 10.04
C GLY A 57 -6.72 -14.18 9.78
N GLU A 58 -7.89 -13.76 10.23
CA GLU A 58 -8.29 -12.35 10.23
C GLU A 58 -7.65 -11.61 11.42
N GLY A 59 -7.38 -10.32 11.24
CA GLY A 59 -6.75 -9.46 12.25
C GLY A 59 -5.25 -9.22 12.04
N LEU A 60 -4.61 -8.75 13.11
CA LEU A 60 -3.19 -8.37 13.12
C LEU A 60 -2.28 -9.60 13.10
N VAL A 61 -1.04 -9.43 12.65
CA VAL A 61 0.01 -10.46 12.69
C VAL A 61 0.17 -11.03 14.10
N THR A 62 0.11 -10.19 15.13
CA THR A 62 0.22 -10.57 16.54
C THR A 62 -1.00 -11.36 17.06
N GLU A 63 -2.17 -11.16 16.44
CA GLU A 63 -3.41 -11.86 16.80
C GLU A 63 -3.47 -13.23 16.12
N VAL A 64 -3.02 -13.31 14.86
CA VAL A 64 -3.02 -14.54 14.05
C VAL A 64 -1.90 -15.50 14.48
N PHE A 65 -0.72 -14.99 14.81
CA PHE A 65 0.46 -15.79 15.14
C PHE A 65 0.82 -15.67 16.63
N ASN A 66 0.45 -16.69 17.40
CA ASN A 66 0.83 -16.83 18.80
C ASN A 66 1.93 -17.89 18.97
N THR A 67 2.47 -18.04 20.18
CA THR A 67 3.56 -18.99 20.46
C THR A 67 3.24 -20.41 20.00
N SER A 68 2.00 -20.87 20.18
CA SER A 68 1.61 -22.23 19.80
C SER A 68 1.51 -22.42 18.30
N THR A 69 1.06 -21.42 17.54
CA THR A 69 1.02 -21.50 16.07
C THR A 69 2.43 -21.43 15.51
N MET A 70 3.27 -20.53 16.03
CA MET A 70 4.67 -20.39 15.59
C MET A 70 5.53 -21.63 15.86
N GLN A 71 5.31 -22.34 16.98
CA GLN A 71 6.00 -23.61 17.27
C GLN A 71 5.69 -24.70 16.24
N ASN A 72 4.56 -24.61 15.56
CA ASN A 72 4.14 -25.59 14.57
C ASN A 72 4.56 -25.21 13.14
N MET A 73 5.21 -24.06 12.95
CA MET A 73 5.63 -23.56 11.64
C MET A 73 7.15 -23.69 11.50
N GLU A 74 7.59 -24.88 11.13
CA GLU A 74 9.00 -25.18 10.88
C GLU A 74 9.25 -25.33 9.38
N GLY A 75 10.39 -24.83 8.90
CA GLY A 75 10.74 -24.88 7.49
C GLY A 75 12.00 -24.08 7.18
N LYS A 76 12.62 -24.39 6.05
CA LYS A 76 13.79 -23.68 5.51
C LYS A 76 13.41 -22.48 4.64
N ALA A 77 12.15 -22.35 4.25
CA ALA A 77 11.63 -21.24 3.47
C ALA A 77 10.18 -20.93 3.84
N ALA A 78 9.76 -19.69 3.57
CA ALA A 78 8.43 -19.23 3.89
C ALA A 78 8.02 -18.05 2.98
N ILE A 79 6.72 -17.96 2.71
CA ILE A 79 6.09 -16.75 2.19
C ILE A 79 4.97 -16.31 3.13
N GLY A 80 4.76 -15.01 3.21
CA GLY A 80 3.83 -14.38 4.12
C GLY A 80 3.13 -13.19 3.48
N HIS A 81 1.99 -12.84 4.06
CA HIS A 81 1.15 -11.76 3.58
C HIS A 81 0.42 -11.08 4.72
N VAL A 82 0.40 -9.74 4.73
CA VAL A 82 -0.53 -8.93 5.53
C VAL A 82 -1.55 -8.33 4.59
N ARG A 83 -2.83 -8.36 4.96
CA ARG A 83 -3.96 -8.07 4.07
C ARG A 83 -4.64 -6.77 4.46
N TYR A 84 -4.90 -5.93 3.46
CA TYR A 84 -5.95 -4.93 3.52
C TYR A 84 -7.18 -5.43 2.75
N ALA A 85 -8.39 -5.16 3.24
CA ALA A 85 -9.61 -5.58 2.55
C ALA A 85 -10.05 -4.52 1.53
N THR A 86 -9.89 -4.82 0.25
CA THR A 86 -10.37 -3.95 -0.85
C THR A 86 -11.62 -4.53 -1.53
N ALA A 87 -11.70 -4.42 -2.86
CA ALA A 87 -12.90 -4.76 -3.64
C ALA A 87 -13.27 -6.26 -3.56
N GLY A 88 -12.30 -7.12 -3.23
CA GLY A 88 -12.50 -8.57 -3.04
C GLY A 88 -13.30 -8.95 -1.79
N GLY A 89 -13.74 -8.01 -0.95
CA GLY A 89 -14.58 -8.28 0.22
C GLY A 89 -13.81 -8.70 1.47
N SER A 90 -14.49 -8.78 2.62
CA SER A 90 -13.95 -9.37 3.85
C SER A 90 -14.01 -10.90 3.80
N GLY A 91 -13.48 -11.59 4.81
CA GLY A 91 -13.61 -13.05 4.93
C GLY A 91 -12.27 -13.78 4.97
N TYR A 92 -12.24 -14.83 5.77
CA TYR A 92 -11.10 -15.72 5.98
C TYR A 92 -10.58 -16.35 4.66
N GLU A 93 -11.49 -16.68 3.76
CA GLU A 93 -11.20 -17.26 2.44
C GLU A 93 -10.24 -16.37 1.63
N ASN A 94 -10.37 -15.05 1.78
CA ASN A 94 -9.59 -14.05 1.06
C ASN A 94 -8.26 -13.69 1.75
N VAL A 95 -8.01 -14.20 2.96
CA VAL A 95 -6.71 -14.06 3.62
C VAL A 95 -5.67 -14.89 2.87
N GLN A 96 -4.48 -14.32 2.65
CA GLN A 96 -3.39 -14.95 1.90
C GLN A 96 -2.22 -15.27 2.85
N PRO A 97 -1.25 -16.13 2.48
CA PRO A 97 -1.15 -16.85 1.20
C PRO A 97 -2.28 -17.85 0.95
N LEU A 98 -2.71 -17.99 -0.30
CA LEU A 98 -3.59 -19.08 -0.73
C LEU A 98 -2.74 -20.34 -0.92
N LEU A 99 -3.16 -21.45 -0.32
CA LEU A 99 -2.45 -22.74 -0.39
C LEU A 99 -3.33 -23.76 -1.13
N PHE A 100 -2.80 -24.29 -2.22
CA PHE A 100 -3.44 -25.31 -3.04
C PHE A 100 -2.63 -26.61 -2.99
N HIS A 101 -3.33 -27.73 -2.81
CA HIS A 101 -2.72 -29.06 -2.87
C HIS A 101 -3.20 -29.81 -4.11
N SER A 102 -2.30 -30.52 -4.77
CA SER A 102 -2.62 -31.35 -5.93
C SER A 102 -1.80 -32.65 -5.92
N GLN A 103 -2.14 -33.58 -6.82
CA GLN A 103 -1.35 -34.81 -7.00
C GLN A 103 0.10 -34.54 -7.42
N ASN A 104 0.39 -33.35 -7.97
CA ASN A 104 1.71 -32.99 -8.49
C ASN A 104 2.48 -32.07 -7.53
N GLY A 105 2.11 -32.04 -6.25
CA GLY A 105 2.66 -31.13 -5.25
C GLY A 105 1.74 -29.96 -4.92
N SER A 106 2.25 -29.05 -4.10
CA SER A 106 1.52 -27.93 -3.53
C SER A 106 1.99 -26.60 -4.12
N LEU A 107 1.11 -25.60 -4.06
CA LEU A 107 1.39 -24.26 -4.55
C LEU A 107 0.83 -23.25 -3.56
N ALA A 108 1.68 -22.37 -3.04
CA ALA A 108 1.28 -21.24 -2.23
C ALA A 108 1.46 -19.94 -3.00
N LEU A 109 0.51 -19.01 -2.91
CA LEU A 109 0.56 -17.71 -3.59
C LEU A 109 0.20 -16.57 -2.64
N ALA A 110 0.98 -15.50 -2.69
CA ALA A 110 0.69 -14.21 -2.06
C ALA A 110 0.84 -13.09 -3.09
N HIS A 111 -0.02 -12.08 -3.00
CA HIS A 111 -0.16 -11.02 -4.00
C HIS A 111 -0.37 -9.66 -3.34
N ASN A 112 0.42 -8.68 -3.78
CA ASN A 112 0.12 -7.27 -3.58
C ASN A 112 -0.22 -6.64 -4.94
N GLY A 113 -1.42 -6.07 -5.07
CA GLY A 113 -1.88 -5.37 -6.26
C GLY A 113 -3.33 -5.73 -6.61
N ASN A 114 -3.76 -5.38 -7.83
CA ASN A 114 -5.09 -5.66 -8.33
C ASN A 114 -5.04 -5.96 -9.83
N LEU A 115 -5.73 -7.03 -10.25
CA LEU A 115 -5.76 -7.46 -11.64
C LEU A 115 -6.98 -6.84 -12.33
N VAL A 116 -6.75 -5.89 -13.25
CA VAL A 116 -7.83 -5.14 -13.90
C VAL A 116 -8.71 -6.01 -14.81
N ASN A 117 -8.20 -7.16 -15.27
CA ASN A 117 -8.92 -8.14 -16.08
C ASN A 117 -9.31 -9.42 -15.31
N ALA A 118 -9.31 -9.40 -13.98
CA ALA A 118 -9.64 -10.57 -13.16
C ALA A 118 -11.01 -11.14 -13.49
N GLU A 119 -12.04 -10.29 -13.61
CA GLU A 119 -13.42 -10.72 -13.87
C GLU A 119 -13.56 -11.46 -15.19
N SER A 120 -13.02 -10.89 -16.28
CA SER A 120 -13.06 -11.53 -17.59
C SER A 120 -12.28 -12.86 -17.60
N LEU A 121 -11.14 -12.94 -16.90
CA LEU A 121 -10.39 -14.18 -16.73
C LEU A 121 -11.16 -15.22 -15.90
N LYS A 122 -11.85 -14.82 -14.83
CA LYS A 122 -12.71 -15.69 -14.02
C LYS A 122 -13.82 -16.29 -14.88
N HIS A 123 -14.57 -15.48 -15.61
CA HIS A 123 -15.62 -15.96 -16.52
C HIS A 123 -15.08 -16.95 -17.57
N GLN A 124 -13.92 -16.67 -18.17
CA GLN A 124 -13.28 -17.60 -19.11
C GLN A 124 -12.92 -18.93 -18.42
N LEU A 125 -12.35 -18.87 -17.22
CA LEU A 125 -11.93 -20.06 -16.47
C LEU A 125 -13.12 -20.89 -15.98
N GLU A 126 -14.20 -20.25 -15.54
CA GLU A 126 -15.47 -20.88 -15.17
C GLU A 126 -16.14 -21.54 -16.38
N GLY A 127 -16.14 -20.88 -17.54
CA GLY A 127 -16.60 -21.46 -18.80
C GLY A 127 -15.82 -22.72 -19.22
N GLN A 128 -14.58 -22.86 -18.75
CA GLN A 128 -13.75 -24.05 -18.92
C GLN A 128 -13.91 -25.08 -17.79
N GLY A 129 -14.81 -24.85 -16.83
CA GLY A 129 -15.12 -25.74 -15.70
C GLY A 129 -14.29 -25.51 -14.43
N SER A 130 -13.65 -24.35 -14.27
CA SER A 130 -13.00 -23.98 -13.00
C SER A 130 -14.05 -23.57 -11.95
N ILE A 131 -13.77 -23.87 -10.68
CA ILE A 131 -14.58 -23.44 -9.54
C ILE A 131 -13.70 -22.55 -8.68
N PHE A 132 -14.13 -21.31 -8.43
CA PHE A 132 -13.46 -20.38 -7.54
C PHE A 132 -14.02 -20.50 -6.12
N GLN A 133 -13.12 -20.55 -5.13
CA GLN A 133 -13.46 -20.62 -3.71
C GLN A 133 -13.33 -19.27 -3.00
N THR A 134 -12.65 -18.33 -3.64
CA THR A 134 -12.38 -16.99 -3.13
C THR A 134 -12.81 -15.94 -4.15
N SER A 135 -12.97 -14.71 -3.68
CA SER A 135 -13.12 -13.54 -4.55
C SER A 135 -11.76 -12.92 -4.92
N SER A 136 -10.65 -13.46 -4.40
CA SER A 136 -9.30 -12.95 -4.61
C SER A 136 -8.82 -13.12 -6.06
N ASP A 137 -8.17 -12.09 -6.58
CA ASP A 137 -7.46 -12.11 -7.86
C ASP A 137 -6.30 -13.12 -7.86
N THR A 138 -5.76 -13.45 -6.69
CA THR A 138 -4.66 -14.41 -6.53
C THR A 138 -5.04 -15.82 -6.97
N GLU A 139 -6.31 -16.22 -6.78
CA GLU A 139 -6.79 -17.54 -7.21
C GLU A 139 -6.83 -17.67 -8.74
N VAL A 140 -7.05 -16.57 -9.46
CA VAL A 140 -7.01 -16.54 -10.94
C VAL A 140 -5.66 -17.02 -11.45
N LEU A 141 -4.56 -16.54 -10.87
CA LEU A 141 -3.22 -16.96 -11.24
C LEU A 141 -3.01 -18.47 -11.01
N ALA A 142 -3.49 -19.02 -9.90
CA ALA A 142 -3.39 -20.45 -9.62
C ALA A 142 -4.10 -21.31 -10.68
N HIS A 143 -5.30 -20.91 -11.10
CA HIS A 143 -6.04 -21.58 -12.17
C HIS A 143 -5.32 -21.50 -13.52
N LEU A 144 -4.78 -20.33 -13.87
CA LEU A 144 -4.01 -20.16 -15.11
C LEU A 144 -2.75 -21.04 -15.13
N ILE A 145 -1.99 -21.08 -14.04
CA ILE A 145 -0.82 -21.95 -13.90
C ILE A 145 -1.23 -23.41 -14.07
N LYS A 146 -2.30 -23.85 -13.40
CA LYS A 146 -2.74 -25.25 -13.41
C LYS A 146 -3.20 -25.72 -14.79
N ARG A 147 -3.84 -24.84 -15.57
CA ARG A 147 -4.36 -25.13 -16.91
C ARG A 147 -3.34 -24.94 -18.02
N SER A 148 -2.18 -24.37 -17.73
CA SER A 148 -1.14 -24.13 -18.71
C SER A 148 -0.57 -25.44 -19.27
N GLY A 149 -0.39 -25.48 -20.60
CA GLY A 149 0.11 -26.66 -21.32
C GLY A 149 1.62 -26.84 -21.30
N PHE A 150 2.38 -25.90 -20.72
CA PHE A 150 3.83 -26.02 -20.59
C PHE A 150 4.23 -27.16 -19.64
N PHE A 151 5.44 -27.70 -19.80
CA PHE A 151 5.91 -28.81 -18.97
C PHE A 151 6.45 -28.32 -17.63
N GLU A 152 7.39 -27.38 -17.66
CA GLU A 152 8.03 -26.83 -16.45
C GLU A 152 7.14 -25.80 -15.76
N LEU A 153 7.14 -25.81 -14.42
CA LEU A 153 6.33 -24.87 -13.63
C LEU A 153 6.68 -23.41 -13.94
N LYS A 154 7.97 -23.10 -14.06
CA LYS A 154 8.42 -21.73 -14.39
C LYS A 154 7.81 -21.21 -15.69
N ASP A 155 7.70 -22.05 -16.72
CA ASP A 155 7.12 -21.66 -18.01
C ASP A 155 5.60 -21.49 -17.92
N ARG A 156 4.93 -22.34 -17.12
CA ARG A 156 3.50 -22.16 -16.80
C ARG A 156 3.24 -20.82 -16.11
N VAL A 157 4.08 -20.48 -15.13
CA VAL A 157 4.02 -19.20 -14.41
C VAL A 157 4.25 -18.04 -15.37
N LYS A 158 5.34 -18.05 -16.16
CA LYS A 158 5.61 -17.01 -17.16
C LYS A 158 4.43 -16.81 -18.11
N ASN A 159 3.90 -17.90 -18.65
CA ASN A 159 2.75 -17.86 -19.55
C ASN A 159 1.51 -17.26 -18.87
N ALA A 160 1.18 -17.70 -17.66
CA ALA A 160 0.06 -17.14 -16.90
C ALA A 160 0.23 -15.63 -16.65
N LEU A 161 1.43 -15.19 -16.28
CA LEU A 161 1.73 -13.76 -16.03
C LEU A 161 1.51 -12.88 -17.27
N THR A 162 1.78 -13.39 -18.48
CA THR A 162 1.52 -12.63 -19.72
C THR A 162 0.04 -12.35 -19.99
N MET A 163 -0.86 -13.15 -19.39
CA MET A 163 -2.32 -12.99 -19.53
C MET A 163 -2.88 -11.96 -18.55
N LEU A 164 -2.12 -11.61 -17.51
CA LEU A 164 -2.57 -10.70 -16.47
C LEU A 164 -2.41 -9.24 -16.89
N LYS A 165 -3.36 -8.40 -16.51
CA LYS A 165 -3.31 -6.95 -16.66
C LYS A 165 -3.58 -6.30 -15.32
N GLY A 166 -2.86 -5.21 -15.03
CA GLY A 166 -3.00 -4.48 -13.77
C GLY A 166 -1.69 -4.48 -12.99
N ALA A 167 -1.80 -4.33 -11.67
CA ALA A 167 -0.66 -4.28 -10.78
C ALA A 167 -0.50 -5.60 -10.04
N TYR A 168 0.73 -6.12 -9.98
CA TYR A 168 1.00 -7.30 -9.17
C TYR A 168 2.47 -7.40 -8.76
N ALA A 169 2.67 -7.68 -7.49
CA ALA A 169 3.86 -8.27 -6.91
C ALA A 169 3.47 -9.63 -6.32
N PHE A 170 3.90 -10.72 -6.95
CA PHE A 170 3.59 -12.08 -6.54
C PHE A 170 4.77 -12.73 -5.83
N LEU A 171 4.46 -13.45 -4.75
CA LEU A 171 5.29 -14.52 -4.23
C LEU A 171 4.57 -15.85 -4.47
N ILE A 172 5.27 -16.79 -5.07
CA ILE A 172 4.78 -18.14 -5.35
C ILE A 172 5.77 -19.10 -4.71
N MET A 173 5.30 -20.10 -3.98
CA MET A 173 6.17 -21.07 -3.32
C MET A 173 5.66 -22.49 -3.54
N THR A 174 6.58 -23.38 -3.87
CA THR A 174 6.38 -24.83 -3.84
C THR A 174 7.29 -25.44 -2.77
N GLU A 175 7.29 -26.76 -2.66
CA GLU A 175 8.20 -27.48 -1.80
C GLU A 175 9.69 -27.20 -2.14
N ALA A 176 10.01 -26.97 -3.42
CA ALA A 176 11.39 -26.96 -3.91
C ALA A 176 11.93 -25.57 -4.32
N GLU A 177 11.06 -24.59 -4.55
CA GLU A 177 11.45 -23.25 -4.99
C GLU A 177 10.45 -22.15 -4.61
N MET A 178 10.94 -20.92 -4.52
CA MET A 178 10.16 -19.69 -4.44
C MET A 178 10.34 -18.89 -5.72
N MET A 179 9.23 -18.50 -6.36
CA MET A 179 9.22 -17.59 -7.50
C MET A 179 8.65 -16.23 -7.11
N VAL A 180 9.23 -15.17 -7.67
CA VAL A 180 8.87 -13.78 -7.39
C VAL A 180 8.62 -13.08 -8.71
N ALA A 181 7.45 -12.47 -8.88
CA ALA A 181 7.12 -11.79 -10.14
C ALA A 181 6.62 -10.37 -9.90
N LEU A 182 7.10 -9.43 -10.70
CA LEU A 182 6.63 -8.05 -10.69
C LEU A 182 6.03 -7.68 -12.05
N ASP A 183 4.90 -6.98 -12.04
CA ASP A 183 4.21 -6.58 -13.27
C ASP A 183 5.09 -5.72 -14.21
N PRO A 184 4.82 -5.71 -15.53
CA PRO A 184 5.64 -4.98 -16.51
C PRO A 184 5.70 -3.46 -16.32
N ASN A 185 4.85 -2.88 -15.45
CA ASN A 185 4.89 -1.47 -15.11
C ASN A 185 5.64 -1.21 -13.79
N GLY A 186 5.89 -2.23 -12.97
CA GLY A 186 6.44 -2.08 -11.63
C GLY A 186 5.57 -1.18 -10.76
N LEU A 187 4.25 -1.38 -10.81
CA LEU A 187 3.27 -0.52 -10.11
C LEU A 187 3.40 -0.63 -8.58
N ARG A 188 3.79 -1.82 -8.09
CA ARG A 188 4.00 -2.10 -6.66
C ARG A 188 5.49 -2.26 -6.34
N PRO A 189 5.96 -1.76 -5.19
CA PRO A 189 7.34 -1.95 -4.78
C PRO A 189 7.58 -3.41 -4.38
N LEU A 190 8.74 -3.93 -4.77
CA LEU A 190 9.21 -5.26 -4.40
C LEU A 190 10.73 -5.29 -4.45
N SER A 191 11.36 -5.64 -3.35
CA SER A 191 12.82 -5.58 -3.19
C SER A 191 13.37 -6.93 -2.78
N ILE A 192 14.68 -7.11 -3.02
CA ILE A 192 15.46 -8.30 -2.68
C ILE A 192 16.51 -7.92 -1.65
N GLY A 193 16.61 -8.71 -0.60
CA GLY A 193 17.66 -8.65 0.40
C GLY A 193 18.35 -10.00 0.60
N LYS A 194 19.44 -9.99 1.36
CA LYS A 194 20.15 -11.18 1.82
C LYS A 194 20.32 -11.19 3.33
N LEU A 195 20.06 -12.33 3.96
CA LEU A 195 20.33 -12.56 5.38
C LEU A 195 21.29 -13.75 5.50
N GLY A 196 22.59 -13.44 5.56
CA GLY A 196 23.63 -14.46 5.33
C GLY A 196 23.49 -15.03 3.92
N ASP A 197 23.34 -16.35 3.82
CA ASP A 197 23.13 -17.05 2.55
C ASP A 197 21.66 -17.08 2.09
N ALA A 198 20.72 -16.70 2.97
CA ALA A 198 19.29 -16.70 2.67
C ALA A 198 18.90 -15.51 1.80
N TYR A 199 17.97 -15.70 0.87
CA TYR A 199 17.35 -14.62 0.11
C TYR A 199 16.05 -14.18 0.79
N VAL A 200 15.84 -12.88 0.87
CA VAL A 200 14.65 -12.26 1.46
C VAL A 200 13.98 -11.37 0.42
N ILE A 201 12.65 -11.38 0.37
CA ILE A 201 11.85 -10.57 -0.54
C ILE A 201 10.82 -9.81 0.30
N ALA A 202 10.64 -8.52 0.04
CA ALA A 202 9.65 -7.72 0.76
C ALA A 202 9.06 -6.63 -0.12
N SER A 203 7.81 -6.24 0.14
CA SER A 203 7.21 -5.06 -0.49
C SER A 203 7.94 -3.75 -0.13
N GLU A 204 8.62 -3.69 1.02
CA GLU A 204 9.40 -2.52 1.44
C GLU A 204 10.70 -2.91 2.14
N THR A 205 11.74 -2.08 1.98
CA THR A 205 13.06 -2.32 2.57
C THR A 205 13.07 -2.21 4.09
N CYS A 206 12.10 -1.52 4.69
CA CYS A 206 12.01 -1.42 6.16
C CYS A 206 11.82 -2.80 6.84
N ALA A 207 11.39 -3.82 6.09
CA ALA A 207 11.37 -5.20 6.56
C ALA A 207 12.78 -5.79 6.66
N PHE A 208 13.69 -5.42 5.75
CA PHE A 208 15.09 -5.85 5.78
C PHE A 208 15.80 -5.30 7.01
N ASP A 209 15.60 -4.01 7.31
CA ASP A 209 16.18 -3.36 8.50
C ASP A 209 15.78 -4.07 9.80
N ILE A 210 14.52 -4.52 9.88
CA ILE A 210 13.97 -5.20 11.06
C ILE A 210 14.50 -6.63 11.21
N VAL A 211 14.64 -7.37 10.11
CA VAL A 211 15.13 -8.76 10.15
C VAL A 211 16.66 -8.87 10.04
N GLY A 212 17.35 -7.75 9.83
CA GLY A 212 18.81 -7.69 9.68
C GLY A 212 19.30 -8.14 8.30
N ALA A 213 18.47 -8.05 7.27
CA ALA A 213 18.85 -8.38 5.89
C ALA A 213 19.53 -7.19 5.21
N GLU A 214 20.55 -7.45 4.40
CA GLU A 214 21.21 -6.46 3.56
C GLU A 214 20.42 -6.29 2.25
N PHE A 215 20.11 -5.05 1.88
CA PHE A 215 19.48 -4.76 0.59
C PHE A 215 20.41 -5.15 -0.56
N VAL A 216 19.86 -5.81 -1.59
CA VAL A 216 20.60 -6.21 -2.79
C VAL A 216 20.20 -5.32 -3.98
N ARG A 217 18.92 -5.34 -4.34
CA ARG A 217 18.32 -4.53 -5.42
C ARG A 217 16.79 -4.62 -5.37
N ASP A 218 16.12 -3.79 -6.15
CA ASP A 218 14.70 -3.96 -6.45
C ASP A 218 14.47 -5.05 -7.51
N VAL A 219 13.28 -5.64 -7.48
CA VAL A 219 12.80 -6.53 -8.56
C VAL A 219 12.45 -5.66 -9.77
N GLU A 220 12.89 -6.08 -10.95
CA GLU A 220 12.66 -5.31 -12.17
C GLU A 220 11.25 -5.51 -12.73
N PRO A 221 10.62 -4.49 -13.35
CA PRO A 221 9.34 -4.67 -14.04
C PRO A 221 9.41 -5.80 -15.07
N GLY A 222 8.45 -6.73 -15.04
CA GLY A 222 8.42 -7.88 -15.96
C GLY A 222 9.41 -9.00 -15.64
N GLU A 223 10.13 -8.91 -14.51
CA GLU A 223 11.05 -9.92 -14.02
C GLU A 223 10.31 -11.05 -13.29
N LEU A 224 10.74 -12.29 -13.55
CA LEU A 224 10.46 -13.48 -12.77
C LEU A 224 11.77 -13.99 -12.16
N ILE A 225 11.86 -13.92 -10.85
CA ILE A 225 12.99 -14.46 -10.09
C ILE A 225 12.61 -15.85 -9.61
N ILE A 226 13.55 -16.80 -9.69
CA ILE A 226 13.42 -18.16 -9.17
C ILE A 226 14.52 -18.34 -8.14
N ILE A 227 14.14 -18.71 -6.92
CA ILE A 227 15.04 -18.89 -5.78
C ILE A 227 14.85 -20.32 -5.28
N ASN A 228 15.94 -21.08 -5.24
CA ASN A 228 15.98 -22.43 -4.71
C ASN A 228 17.32 -22.70 -4.01
N ASP A 229 17.60 -23.94 -3.65
CA ASP A 229 18.84 -24.33 -2.96
C ASP A 229 20.11 -24.11 -3.81
N GLU A 230 19.98 -23.93 -5.12
CA GLU A 230 21.10 -23.61 -6.04
C GLU A 230 21.37 -22.09 -6.12
N GLY A 231 20.49 -21.27 -5.54
CA GLY A 231 20.58 -19.82 -5.49
C GLY A 231 19.46 -19.09 -6.22
N LEU A 232 19.75 -17.86 -6.64
CA LEU A 232 18.80 -16.97 -7.32
C LEU A 232 19.08 -16.92 -8.83
N ARG A 233 18.03 -17.09 -9.64
CA ARG A 233 18.03 -16.90 -11.09
C ARG A 233 17.00 -15.87 -11.49
N SER A 234 17.33 -15.04 -12.46
CA SER A 234 16.43 -14.04 -13.03
C SER A 234 16.08 -14.43 -14.47
N GLU A 235 14.79 -14.40 -14.78
CA GLU A 235 14.24 -14.50 -16.12
C GLU A 235 13.25 -13.36 -16.35
N TYR A 236 12.94 -13.03 -17.60
CA TYR A 236 11.90 -12.05 -17.93
C TYR A 236 10.72 -12.72 -18.61
N PHE A 237 9.51 -12.35 -18.20
CA PHE A 237 8.27 -12.77 -18.84
C PHE A 237 7.66 -11.67 -19.74
N SER A 238 8.15 -10.42 -19.60
CA SER A 238 7.87 -9.32 -20.51
C SER A 238 9.12 -8.49 -20.76
N MET A 239 9.43 -8.22 -22.03
CA MET A 239 10.48 -7.27 -22.43
C MET A 239 9.92 -5.87 -22.72
N SER A 240 8.61 -5.75 -22.88
CA SER A 240 7.93 -4.47 -23.10
C SER A 240 7.49 -3.92 -21.76
N THR A 241 8.33 -3.10 -21.16
CA THR A 241 8.13 -2.53 -19.82
C THR A 241 8.03 -1.01 -19.88
N THR A 242 7.13 -0.43 -19.09
CA THR A 242 7.03 1.03 -18.93
C THR A 242 6.84 1.33 -17.46
N ARG A 243 7.92 1.79 -16.82
CA ARG A 243 7.92 2.04 -15.37
C ARG A 243 6.84 3.07 -15.02
N ALA A 244 6.00 2.72 -14.06
CA ALA A 244 4.92 3.57 -13.58
C ALA A 244 4.63 3.23 -12.11
N ILE A 245 5.64 3.35 -11.24
CA ILE A 245 5.45 3.01 -9.82
C ILE A 245 4.40 3.91 -9.17
N CYS A 246 3.60 3.35 -8.27
CA CYS A 246 2.55 4.08 -7.57
C CYS A 246 3.13 5.29 -6.81
N THR A 247 2.76 6.51 -7.22
CA THR A 247 3.22 7.74 -6.55
C THR A 247 2.75 7.84 -5.10
N MET A 248 1.61 7.22 -4.78
CA MET A 248 1.08 7.24 -3.42
C MET A 248 1.94 6.47 -2.41
N GLU A 249 2.81 5.57 -2.88
CA GLU A 249 3.81 4.91 -2.03
C GLU A 249 4.74 5.93 -1.38
N TYR A 250 5.20 6.92 -2.17
CA TYR A 250 6.00 8.03 -1.68
C TYR A 250 5.18 9.01 -0.84
N ILE A 251 3.95 9.32 -1.24
CA ILE A 251 3.13 10.35 -0.55
C ILE A 251 2.66 9.87 0.82
N TYR A 252 2.20 8.62 0.92
CA TYR A 252 1.41 8.18 2.07
C TYR A 252 1.71 6.75 2.54
N PHE A 253 1.71 5.76 1.64
CA PHE A 253 1.58 4.36 2.07
C PHE A 253 2.83 3.74 2.67
N SER A 254 3.98 3.91 2.02
CA SER A 254 5.20 3.29 2.51
C SER A 254 5.66 3.90 3.82
N ARG A 255 6.36 3.10 4.61
CA ARG A 255 6.94 3.53 5.88
C ARG A 255 8.07 4.54 5.60
N PRO A 256 8.21 5.63 6.39
CA PRO A 256 9.19 6.67 6.09
C PRO A 256 10.67 6.23 6.07
N ASP A 257 10.97 5.12 6.74
CA ASP A 257 12.29 4.48 6.77
C ASP A 257 12.55 3.52 5.60
N SER A 258 11.55 3.27 4.75
CA SER A 258 11.74 2.51 3.51
C SER A 258 12.45 3.33 2.43
N ASN A 259 13.20 2.64 1.58
CA ASN A 259 13.76 3.16 0.33
C ASN A 259 13.07 2.45 -0.83
N ILE A 260 12.47 3.21 -1.74
CA ILE A 260 11.86 2.66 -2.96
C ILE A 260 12.73 3.11 -4.11
N HIS A 261 13.27 2.17 -4.90
CA HIS A 261 14.17 2.50 -6.01
C HIS A 261 15.32 3.43 -5.61
N GLY A 262 15.90 3.19 -4.43
CA GLY A 262 16.99 3.99 -3.86
C GLY A 262 16.58 5.34 -3.24
N ILE A 263 15.30 5.73 -3.33
CA ILE A 263 14.80 6.98 -2.77
C ILE A 263 14.15 6.71 -1.42
N ASN A 264 14.71 7.33 -0.37
CA ASN A 264 14.14 7.25 0.97
C ASN A 264 12.79 7.99 1.05
N VAL A 265 11.76 7.31 1.59
CA VAL A 265 10.39 7.83 1.65
C VAL A 265 10.28 9.07 2.54
N HIS A 266 10.94 9.10 3.70
CA HIS A 266 10.99 10.30 4.56
C HIS A 266 11.59 11.50 3.79
N THR A 267 12.71 11.29 3.11
CA THR A 267 13.42 12.32 2.35
C THR A 267 12.56 12.83 1.18
N ALA A 268 11.92 11.93 0.43
CA ALA A 268 10.98 12.30 -0.62
C ALA A 268 9.84 13.17 -0.07
N ARG A 269 9.17 12.75 1.01
CA ARG A 269 8.10 13.53 1.66
C ARG A 269 8.58 14.89 2.16
N LYS A 270 9.77 14.95 2.74
CA LYS A 270 10.39 16.20 3.17
C LYS A 270 10.63 17.14 1.98
N ASN A 271 11.09 16.62 0.85
CA ASN A 271 11.23 17.40 -0.37
C ASN A 271 9.89 17.86 -0.94
N LEU A 272 8.82 17.05 -0.85
CA LEU A 272 7.47 17.48 -1.20
C LEU A 272 7.06 18.70 -0.35
N GLY A 273 7.32 18.67 0.96
CA GLY A 273 7.08 19.81 1.85
C GLY A 273 7.86 21.06 1.45
N LYS A 274 9.14 20.92 1.13
CA LYS A 274 9.99 22.03 0.65
C LYS A 274 9.45 22.63 -0.64
N ARG A 275 9.07 21.78 -1.60
CA ARG A 275 8.50 22.24 -2.87
C ARG A 275 7.14 22.93 -2.67
N LEU A 276 6.32 22.41 -1.77
CA LEU A 276 5.04 22.99 -1.41
C LEU A 276 5.19 24.40 -0.81
N ALA A 277 6.21 24.63 0.03
CA ALA A 277 6.50 25.97 0.56
C ALA A 277 6.95 26.97 -0.51
N VAL A 278 7.63 26.49 -1.56
CA VAL A 278 8.03 27.33 -2.72
C VAL A 278 6.83 27.67 -3.60
N GLU A 279 5.95 26.72 -3.87
CA GLU A 279 4.76 26.94 -4.71
C GLU A 279 3.68 27.74 -3.98
N VAL A 280 3.60 27.58 -2.66
CA VAL A 280 2.57 28.18 -1.82
C VAL A 280 3.21 28.87 -0.61
N PRO A 281 3.78 30.07 -0.80
CA PRO A 281 4.26 30.87 0.30
C PRO A 281 3.09 31.42 1.11
N LEU A 282 3.06 31.11 2.41
CA LEU A 282 2.06 31.60 3.36
C LEU A 282 2.75 32.25 4.55
N GLU A 283 2.12 33.27 5.12
CA GLU A 283 2.53 33.85 6.40
C GLU A 283 1.68 33.26 7.52
N ALA A 284 2.32 32.58 8.46
CA ALA A 284 1.67 32.00 9.63
C ALA A 284 2.66 31.91 10.79
N ASP A 285 2.20 31.44 11.94
CA ASP A 285 3.01 31.44 13.17
C ASP A 285 3.54 30.04 13.52
N VAL A 286 2.89 28.98 13.03
CA VAL A 286 3.21 27.57 13.32
C VAL A 286 2.85 26.67 12.14
N VAL A 287 3.73 25.71 11.84
CA VAL A 287 3.45 24.58 10.95
C VAL A 287 3.23 23.33 11.79
N THR A 288 2.12 22.62 11.54
CA THR A 288 1.86 21.31 12.16
C THR A 288 1.54 20.28 11.08
N GLY A 289 2.10 19.08 11.23
CA GLY A 289 1.66 17.92 10.44
C GLY A 289 0.45 17.24 11.09
N VAL A 290 -0.28 16.46 10.31
CA VAL A 290 -1.28 15.50 10.81
C VAL A 290 -0.58 14.18 11.13
N PRO A 291 -0.52 13.74 12.40
CA PRO A 291 0.18 12.52 12.75
C PRO A 291 -0.58 11.26 12.28
N ASP A 292 0.09 10.25 11.73
CA ASP A 292 1.56 10.14 11.55
C ASP A 292 2.02 10.44 10.11
N SER A 293 1.08 10.55 9.16
CA SER A 293 1.34 10.45 7.73
C SER A 293 2.12 11.62 7.13
N SER A 294 1.82 12.84 7.56
CA SER A 294 2.35 14.08 6.95
C SER A 294 3.45 14.76 7.76
N ILE A 295 3.98 14.12 8.81
CA ILE A 295 5.04 14.68 9.66
C ILE A 295 6.27 15.07 8.84
N SER A 296 6.75 14.18 7.96
CA SER A 296 7.93 14.43 7.12
C SER A 296 7.74 15.62 6.18
N VAL A 297 6.53 15.75 5.62
CA VAL A 297 6.14 16.87 4.75
C VAL A 297 6.12 18.17 5.56
N ALA A 298 5.52 18.15 6.74
CA ALA A 298 5.42 19.33 7.60
C ALA A 298 6.80 19.85 8.03
N ILE A 299 7.73 18.95 8.35
CA ILE A 299 9.13 19.30 8.62
C ILE A 299 9.75 19.99 7.39
N GLY A 300 9.56 19.42 6.20
CA GLY A 300 10.08 20.02 4.96
C GLY A 300 9.50 21.40 4.66
N TYR A 301 8.20 21.57 4.86
CA TYR A 301 7.52 22.85 4.67
C TYR A 301 8.02 23.90 5.67
N ALA A 302 8.14 23.54 6.95
CA ALA A 302 8.65 24.41 8.01
C ALA A 302 10.10 24.86 7.74
N GLU A 303 10.98 23.93 7.36
CA GLU A 303 12.37 24.25 7.01
C GLU A 303 12.49 25.21 5.83
N ALA A 304 11.67 25.04 4.79
CA ALA A 304 11.72 25.89 3.61
C ALA A 304 11.05 27.26 3.81
N SER A 305 9.95 27.30 4.57
CA SER A 305 9.22 28.55 4.86
C SER A 305 9.86 29.38 5.97
N GLY A 306 10.67 28.77 6.84
CA GLY A 306 11.22 29.41 8.04
C GLY A 306 10.23 29.52 9.20
N ILE A 307 9.00 29.02 9.05
CA ILE A 307 7.99 28.98 10.11
C ILE A 307 8.28 27.78 11.02
N PRO A 308 8.26 27.91 12.35
CA PRO A 308 8.59 26.81 13.24
C PRO A 308 7.61 25.64 13.08
N TYR A 309 8.18 24.43 13.00
CA TYR A 309 7.41 23.18 13.12
C TYR A 309 7.08 22.94 14.59
N GLU A 310 5.81 22.68 14.88
CA GLU A 310 5.33 22.37 16.22
C GLU A 310 4.41 21.16 16.21
N MET A 311 4.32 20.50 17.37
CA MET A 311 3.35 19.42 17.59
C MET A 311 1.97 20.01 17.93
N GLY A 312 1.30 20.59 16.93
CA GLY A 312 -0.05 21.16 17.07
C GLY A 312 -1.16 20.11 17.20
N LEU A 313 -0.88 18.86 16.81
CA LEU A 313 -1.79 17.72 16.87
C LEU A 313 -1.08 16.50 17.49
N ILE A 314 -1.82 15.75 18.31
CA ILE A 314 -1.37 14.49 18.91
C ILE A 314 -2.32 13.37 18.52
N LYS A 315 -1.77 12.28 18.01
CA LYS A 315 -2.49 11.01 17.81
C LYS A 315 -2.43 10.16 19.07
N ASN A 316 -3.58 9.68 19.51
CA ASN A 316 -3.66 8.73 20.61
C ASN A 316 -3.27 7.33 20.14
N ARG A 317 -2.14 6.84 20.62
CA ARG A 317 -1.56 5.54 20.23
C ARG A 317 -2.31 4.33 20.79
N TYR A 318 -3.23 4.54 21.73
CA TYR A 318 -3.95 3.48 22.42
C TYR A 318 -5.37 3.25 21.88
N VAL A 319 -5.78 4.00 20.85
CA VAL A 319 -7.10 3.83 20.23
C VAL A 319 -7.04 2.82 19.10
N GLY A 320 -7.45 1.58 19.39
CA GLY A 320 -7.66 0.53 18.37
C GLY A 320 -8.98 0.67 17.61
N ARG A 321 -9.37 -0.37 16.86
CA ARG A 321 -10.70 -0.45 16.23
C ARG A 321 -11.77 -0.60 17.33
N THR A 322 -12.46 0.47 17.69
CA THR A 322 -13.61 0.41 18.61
C THR A 322 -14.84 -0.16 17.88
N PHE A 323 -15.12 -1.44 18.07
CA PHE A 323 -16.21 -2.14 17.37
C PHE A 323 -17.62 -1.89 17.97
N ILE A 324 -17.74 -1.36 19.19
CA ILE A 324 -19.05 -1.15 19.84
C ILE A 324 -19.07 0.20 20.56
N GLN A 325 -19.73 1.18 19.94
CA GLN A 325 -20.09 2.47 20.57
C GLN A 325 -21.62 2.62 20.41
N PRO A 326 -22.42 2.62 21.50
CA PRO A 326 -23.88 2.44 21.43
C PRO A 326 -24.65 3.60 20.80
N SER A 327 -24.09 4.82 20.77
CA SER A 327 -24.79 6.01 20.29
C SER A 327 -23.93 6.85 19.34
N GLN A 328 -24.60 7.67 18.53
CA GLN A 328 -23.96 8.60 17.59
C GLN A 328 -23.11 9.66 18.31
N SER A 329 -23.56 10.16 19.47
CA SER A 329 -22.83 11.10 20.31
C SER A 329 -21.53 10.52 20.88
N LEU A 330 -21.56 9.25 21.31
CA LEU A 330 -20.38 8.55 21.82
C LEU A 330 -19.39 8.24 20.69
N ARG A 331 -19.85 7.93 19.48
CA ARG A 331 -18.97 7.80 18.29
C ARG A 331 -18.28 9.11 17.90
N GLU A 332 -18.95 10.25 18.02
CA GLU A 332 -18.34 11.57 17.79
C GLU A 332 -17.25 11.86 18.83
N GLN A 333 -17.45 11.46 20.09
CA GLN A 333 -16.38 11.47 21.11
C GLN A 333 -15.24 10.51 20.76
N GLY A 334 -15.53 9.32 20.21
CA GLY A 334 -14.52 8.33 19.81
C GLY A 334 -13.55 8.81 18.74
N VAL A 335 -13.95 9.79 17.93
CA VAL A 335 -13.07 10.46 16.97
C VAL A 335 -12.16 11.49 17.65
N LYS A 336 -12.68 12.27 18.61
CA LYS A 336 -11.85 13.12 19.49
C LYS A 336 -10.83 12.30 20.30
N MET A 337 -11.08 11.00 20.50
CA MET A 337 -10.09 10.12 21.11
C MET A 337 -8.89 9.85 20.21
N LYS A 338 -9.01 9.86 18.87
CA LYS A 338 -7.93 9.48 17.94
C LYS A 338 -6.91 10.59 17.72
N LEU A 339 -7.36 11.83 17.56
CA LEU A 339 -6.52 13.00 17.36
C LEU A 339 -6.98 14.10 18.32
N SER A 340 -6.04 14.88 18.85
CA SER A 340 -6.31 15.99 19.76
C SER A 340 -5.40 17.18 19.45
N PRO A 341 -5.93 18.42 19.46
CA PRO A 341 -5.12 19.61 19.27
C PRO A 341 -4.37 19.95 20.57
N VAL A 342 -3.14 20.44 20.43
CA VAL A 342 -2.36 20.95 21.57
C VAL A 342 -2.66 22.44 21.72
N ARG A 343 -3.66 22.80 22.53
CA ARG A 343 -4.08 24.19 22.75
C ARG A 343 -2.91 25.14 23.03
N GLY A 344 -1.98 24.74 23.90
CA GLY A 344 -0.80 25.55 24.24
C GLY A 344 0.13 25.88 23.08
N VAL A 345 0.01 25.19 21.94
CA VAL A 345 0.75 25.46 20.70
C VAL A 345 -0.06 26.33 19.75
N VAL A 346 -1.37 26.09 19.62
CA VAL A 346 -2.20 26.66 18.54
C VAL A 346 -3.07 27.85 18.96
N GLU A 347 -3.28 28.08 20.26
CA GLU A 347 -4.13 29.17 20.76
C GLU A 347 -3.57 30.55 20.39
N GLY A 348 -4.40 31.37 19.75
CA GLY A 348 -4.03 32.72 19.30
C GLY A 348 -3.08 32.74 18.10
N LYS A 349 -2.89 31.61 17.39
CA LYS A 349 -1.95 31.48 16.27
C LYS A 349 -2.65 31.26 14.93
N ARG A 350 -2.02 31.75 13.86
CA ARG A 350 -2.29 31.31 12.48
C ARG A 350 -1.53 30.01 12.24
N VAL A 351 -2.26 28.95 11.93
CA VAL A 351 -1.73 27.58 11.84
C VAL A 351 -1.70 27.12 10.39
N ILE A 352 -0.54 26.66 9.92
CA ILE A 352 -0.43 25.88 8.68
C ILE A 352 -0.56 24.40 9.05
N MET A 353 -1.67 23.80 8.65
CA MET A 353 -1.93 22.38 8.78
C MET A 353 -1.51 21.67 7.48
N VAL A 354 -0.43 20.92 7.56
CA VAL A 354 0.10 20.13 6.45
C VAL A 354 -0.50 18.73 6.52
N ASP A 355 -1.08 18.28 5.41
CA ASP A 355 -1.59 16.92 5.26
C ASP A 355 -1.06 16.28 3.97
N ASP A 356 -1.05 14.96 3.89
CA ASP A 356 -0.46 14.27 2.73
C ASP A 356 -1.38 14.32 1.51
N SER A 357 -2.70 14.19 1.72
CA SER A 357 -3.71 14.08 0.67
C SER A 357 -5.13 14.35 1.19
N ILE A 358 -6.07 14.60 0.27
CA ILE A 358 -7.52 14.65 0.57
C ILE A 358 -8.28 13.71 -0.36
N VAL A 359 -8.99 12.74 0.21
CA VAL A 359 -9.89 11.83 -0.54
C VAL A 359 -11.35 12.17 -0.31
N ARG A 360 -11.85 12.01 0.92
CA ARG A 360 -13.26 12.24 1.28
C ARG A 360 -13.51 13.59 1.96
N GLY A 361 -12.46 14.31 2.35
CA GLY A 361 -12.52 15.62 3.05
C GLY A 361 -13.03 15.59 4.51
N THR A 362 -13.60 14.47 4.98
CA THR A 362 -14.19 14.36 6.32
C THR A 362 -13.16 14.53 7.45
N THR A 363 -11.97 13.96 7.28
CA THR A 363 -10.87 14.06 8.24
C THR A 363 -10.35 15.49 8.31
N SER A 364 -9.99 16.08 7.17
CA SER A 364 -9.47 17.45 7.10
C SER A 364 -10.46 18.46 7.69
N ARG A 365 -11.76 18.36 7.36
CA ARG A 365 -12.81 19.20 7.96
C ARG A 365 -12.80 19.14 9.49
N ARG A 366 -12.70 17.94 10.05
CA ARG A 366 -12.69 17.75 11.52
C ARG A 366 -11.45 18.33 12.17
N ILE A 367 -10.28 18.10 11.57
CA ILE A 367 -9.02 18.63 12.11
C ILE A 367 -9.05 20.16 12.09
N VAL A 368 -9.53 20.77 11.00
CA VAL A 368 -9.71 22.23 10.92
C VAL A 368 -10.65 22.73 12.02
N SER A 369 -11.81 22.10 12.21
CA SER A 369 -12.73 22.47 13.31
C SER A 369 -12.06 22.34 14.69
N MET A 370 -11.31 21.26 14.94
CA MET A 370 -10.61 21.04 16.20
C MET A 370 -9.53 22.09 16.47
N LEU A 371 -8.78 22.50 15.45
CA LEU A 371 -7.77 23.55 15.58
C LEU A 371 -8.41 24.91 15.90
N LYS A 372 -9.53 25.24 15.23
CA LYS A 372 -10.30 26.46 15.52
C LYS A 372 -10.93 26.42 16.93
N GLU A 373 -11.50 25.30 17.35
CA GLU A 373 -12.02 25.08 18.71
C GLU A 373 -10.90 25.17 19.78
N ALA A 374 -9.67 24.84 19.43
CA ALA A 374 -8.51 24.97 20.29
C ALA A 374 -7.93 26.39 20.36
N GLY A 375 -8.48 27.34 19.59
CA GLY A 375 -8.13 28.75 19.64
C GLY A 375 -7.23 29.25 18.51
N ALA A 376 -6.99 28.46 17.45
CA ALA A 376 -6.32 28.96 16.26
C ALA A 376 -7.12 30.10 15.61
N THR A 377 -6.46 31.21 15.28
CA THR A 377 -7.10 32.39 14.65
C THR A 377 -7.36 32.14 13.16
N GLU A 378 -6.44 31.43 12.51
CA GLU A 378 -6.52 31.02 11.10
C GLU A 378 -6.01 29.58 10.98
N VAL A 379 -6.58 28.82 10.05
CA VAL A 379 -6.14 27.47 9.69
C VAL A 379 -5.97 27.39 8.17
N HIS A 380 -4.72 27.41 7.72
CA HIS A 380 -4.32 27.23 6.34
C HIS A 380 -3.99 25.76 6.08
N VAL A 381 -4.71 25.14 5.16
CA VAL A 381 -4.50 23.73 4.81
C VAL A 381 -3.63 23.64 3.56
N VAL A 382 -2.51 22.92 3.67
CA VAL A 382 -1.60 22.68 2.54
C VAL A 382 -1.41 21.18 2.35
N ILE A 383 -1.61 20.70 1.13
CA ILE A 383 -1.65 19.28 0.80
C ILE A 383 -0.48 18.92 -0.12
N SER A 384 0.34 17.94 0.26
CA SER A 384 1.54 17.55 -0.51
C SER A 384 1.30 16.63 -1.71
N SER A 385 0.05 16.49 -2.12
CA SER A 385 -0.34 15.82 -3.35
C SER A 385 -1.19 16.75 -4.20
N PRO A 386 -1.29 16.53 -5.52
CA PRO A 386 -2.37 17.06 -6.33
C PRO A 386 -3.73 16.53 -5.85
N PRO A 387 -4.85 17.16 -6.24
CA PRO A 387 -6.17 16.64 -5.91
C PRO A 387 -6.42 15.25 -6.52
N ILE A 388 -6.91 14.31 -5.72
CA ILE A 388 -7.24 12.94 -6.16
C ILE A 388 -8.63 12.95 -6.82
N LYS A 389 -8.65 12.92 -8.16
CA LYS A 389 -9.88 13.11 -8.96
C LYS A 389 -10.38 11.82 -9.63
N ASN A 390 -9.53 10.80 -9.70
CA ASN A 390 -9.77 9.58 -10.44
C ASN A 390 -9.56 8.36 -9.54
N PRO A 391 -10.35 7.29 -9.73
CA PRO A 391 -10.21 6.07 -8.94
C PRO A 391 -8.87 5.38 -9.21
N CYS A 392 -8.42 4.57 -8.26
CA CYS A 392 -7.30 3.66 -8.48
C CYS A 392 -7.81 2.25 -8.81
N PHE A 393 -7.24 1.65 -9.86
CA PHE A 393 -7.53 0.26 -10.26
C PHE A 393 -6.39 -0.72 -9.96
N TYR A 394 -5.37 -0.25 -9.24
CA TYR A 394 -4.13 -0.98 -8.99
C TYR A 394 -3.99 -1.45 -7.54
N GLY A 395 -5.06 -1.28 -6.74
CA GLY A 395 -5.12 -1.78 -5.37
C GLY A 395 -5.00 -0.69 -4.28
N ILE A 396 -5.48 0.51 -4.56
CA ILE A 396 -5.75 1.49 -3.48
C ILE A 396 -7.25 1.51 -3.27
N ASP A 397 -7.69 1.63 -2.02
CA ASP A 397 -9.10 1.72 -1.62
C ASP A 397 -9.73 3.08 -1.99
N THR A 398 -9.65 3.42 -3.27
CA THR A 398 -10.25 4.61 -3.92
C THR A 398 -10.96 4.19 -5.20
N SER A 399 -11.58 3.02 -5.18
CA SER A 399 -12.14 2.37 -6.36
C SER A 399 -13.39 3.07 -6.92
N THR A 400 -14.04 3.99 -6.19
CA THR A 400 -15.25 4.68 -6.67
C THR A 400 -15.04 6.18 -6.77
N LYS A 401 -15.48 6.76 -7.90
CA LYS A 401 -15.34 8.22 -8.14
C LYS A 401 -16.19 9.04 -7.17
N GLU A 402 -17.30 8.49 -6.70
CA GLU A 402 -18.24 9.19 -5.83
C GLU A 402 -17.67 9.53 -4.45
N GLU A 403 -16.72 8.73 -3.98
CA GLU A 403 -16.02 8.96 -2.71
C GLU A 403 -14.94 10.04 -2.83
N LEU A 404 -14.51 10.36 -4.05
CA LEU A 404 -13.45 11.33 -4.31
C LEU A 404 -14.04 12.74 -4.32
N ILE A 405 -13.88 13.47 -3.23
CA ILE A 405 -14.46 14.81 -3.06
C ILE A 405 -13.93 15.79 -4.13
N ALA A 406 -12.66 15.66 -4.52
CA ALA A 406 -12.04 16.49 -5.56
C ALA A 406 -12.50 16.16 -6.99
N SER A 407 -13.25 15.07 -7.19
CA SER A 407 -13.92 14.80 -8.48
C SER A 407 -15.21 15.61 -8.66
N LYS A 408 -15.79 16.11 -7.55
CA LYS A 408 -17.08 16.81 -7.50
C LYS A 408 -16.93 18.31 -7.28
N TYR A 409 -15.92 18.71 -6.51
CA TYR A 409 -15.74 20.09 -6.05
C TYR A 409 -14.41 20.66 -6.53
N SER A 410 -14.43 21.95 -6.88
CA SER A 410 -13.25 22.77 -7.08
C SER A 410 -12.48 22.98 -5.77
N VAL A 411 -11.23 23.45 -5.86
CA VAL A 411 -10.40 23.72 -4.66
C VAL A 411 -11.07 24.73 -3.73
N GLU A 412 -11.75 25.74 -4.28
CA GLU A 412 -12.45 26.75 -3.46
C GLU A 412 -13.67 26.16 -2.75
N GLU A 413 -14.48 25.37 -3.45
CA GLU A 413 -15.61 24.67 -2.81
C GLU A 413 -15.12 23.68 -1.74
N LEU A 414 -13.99 23.00 -1.97
CA LEU A 414 -13.37 22.14 -0.97
C LEU A 414 -12.91 22.91 0.26
N ARG A 415 -12.30 24.09 0.07
CA ARG A 415 -11.88 24.98 1.15
C ARG A 415 -13.06 25.34 2.05
N GLU A 416 -14.17 25.74 1.45
CA GLU A 416 -15.41 26.05 2.16
C GLU A 416 -15.96 24.84 2.91
N LEU A 417 -16.00 23.67 2.25
CA LEU A 417 -16.51 22.42 2.84
C LEU A 417 -15.71 21.97 4.06
N ILE A 418 -14.39 22.14 4.04
CA ILE A 418 -13.53 21.80 5.18
C ILE A 418 -13.45 22.91 6.24
N GLY A 419 -13.92 24.13 5.92
CA GLY A 419 -13.91 25.28 6.82
C GLY A 419 -12.54 25.92 7.02
N ALA A 420 -11.60 25.70 6.09
CA ALA A 420 -10.25 26.26 6.15
C ALA A 420 -10.21 27.72 5.67
N ASP A 421 -9.25 28.49 6.17
CA ASP A 421 -9.02 29.87 5.74
C ASP A 421 -8.38 29.90 4.35
N THR A 422 -7.45 28.98 4.08
CA THR A 422 -6.96 28.67 2.72
C THR A 422 -6.83 27.17 2.54
N LEU A 423 -6.94 26.69 1.29
CA LEU A 423 -6.67 25.31 0.91
C LEU A 423 -5.82 25.31 -0.35
N THR A 424 -4.69 24.63 -0.32
CA THR A 424 -3.79 24.50 -1.47
C THR A 424 -3.27 23.08 -1.61
N PHE A 425 -2.93 22.73 -2.85
CA PHE A 425 -2.42 21.42 -3.23
C PHE A 425 -1.10 21.61 -3.97
N LEU A 426 -0.17 20.67 -3.80
CA LEU A 426 1.04 20.61 -4.61
C LEU A 426 0.69 20.38 -6.08
N SER A 427 1.39 21.04 -6.99
CA SER A 427 1.25 20.78 -8.43
C SER A 427 1.73 19.36 -8.79
N VAL A 428 1.25 18.84 -9.93
CA VAL A 428 1.70 17.51 -10.41
C VAL A 428 3.18 17.57 -10.74
N GLU A 429 3.62 18.65 -11.37
CA GLU A 429 5.00 18.91 -11.75
C GLU A 429 5.90 19.01 -10.53
N GLY A 430 5.52 19.81 -9.53
CA GLY A 430 6.24 19.96 -8.28
C GLY A 430 6.35 18.64 -7.51
N MET A 431 5.29 17.84 -7.49
CA MET A 431 5.29 16.51 -6.88
C MET A 431 6.28 15.56 -7.56
N VAL A 432 6.21 15.44 -8.90
CA VAL A 432 7.10 14.56 -9.68
C VAL A 432 8.57 14.98 -9.51
N GLU A 433 8.85 16.28 -9.57
CA GLU A 433 10.19 16.84 -9.36
C GLU A 433 10.72 16.58 -7.95
N ALA A 434 9.89 16.79 -6.93
CA ALA A 434 10.30 16.68 -5.53
C ALA A 434 10.54 15.24 -5.06
N ILE A 435 9.82 14.26 -5.61
CA ILE A 435 10.09 12.83 -5.37
C ILE A 435 11.48 12.47 -5.92
N GLY A 436 11.88 13.05 -7.06
CA GLY A 436 13.26 12.95 -7.55
C GLY A 436 13.57 11.65 -8.29
N HIS A 437 12.57 10.96 -8.83
CA HIS A 437 12.80 9.81 -9.71
C HIS A 437 13.54 10.23 -11.00
N GLU A 438 14.54 9.45 -11.42
CA GLU A 438 15.34 9.71 -12.63
C GLU A 438 14.80 9.01 -13.90
N GLY A 439 13.52 8.64 -13.93
CA GLY A 439 12.93 8.02 -15.11
C GLY A 439 12.76 8.98 -16.29
N ASP A 440 12.62 8.43 -17.49
CA ASP A 440 12.36 9.21 -18.70
C ASP A 440 10.92 9.75 -18.76
N GLY A 441 10.74 10.82 -19.54
CA GLY A 441 9.44 11.43 -19.83
C GLY A 441 8.89 12.32 -18.70
N SER A 442 7.69 12.85 -18.92
CA SER A 442 7.08 13.83 -18.00
C SER A 442 6.63 13.24 -16.67
N THR A 443 6.42 11.91 -16.59
CA THR A 443 6.04 11.22 -15.35
C THR A 443 7.24 10.71 -14.57
N ARG A 444 8.44 10.72 -15.17
CA ARG A 444 9.68 10.16 -14.63
C ARG A 444 9.52 8.74 -14.04
N GLY A 445 8.72 7.90 -14.70
CA GLY A 445 8.49 6.52 -14.26
C GLY A 445 7.45 6.35 -13.14
N GLN A 446 6.65 7.37 -12.84
CA GLN A 446 5.61 7.35 -11.81
C GLN A 446 4.20 7.19 -12.40
N CYS A 447 3.31 6.48 -11.71
CA CYS A 447 1.89 6.43 -12.02
C CYS A 447 1.17 7.63 -11.39
N LEU A 448 0.59 8.47 -12.25
CA LEU A 448 -0.12 9.69 -11.87
C LEU A 448 -1.64 9.57 -12.10
N ALA A 449 -2.15 8.34 -12.25
CA ALA A 449 -3.51 8.08 -12.71
C ALA A 449 -4.58 8.72 -11.81
N CYS A 450 -4.43 8.60 -10.49
CA CYS A 450 -5.37 9.14 -9.51
C CYS A 450 -5.54 10.67 -9.64
N PHE A 451 -4.49 11.37 -10.09
CA PHE A 451 -4.48 12.83 -10.27
C PHE A 451 -4.90 13.25 -11.69
N THR A 452 -4.41 12.54 -12.71
CA THR A 452 -4.47 12.97 -14.11
C THR A 452 -5.51 12.23 -14.96
N GLY A 453 -6.00 11.08 -14.50
CA GLY A 453 -6.88 10.18 -15.26
C GLY A 453 -6.15 9.39 -16.35
N LYS A 454 -4.83 9.55 -16.49
CA LYS A 454 -4.00 8.82 -17.46
C LYS A 454 -3.45 7.55 -16.80
N TYR A 455 -4.11 6.43 -17.05
CA TYR A 455 -3.73 5.13 -16.52
C TYR A 455 -2.57 4.53 -17.32
N PRO A 456 -1.53 3.96 -16.67
CA PRO A 456 -0.41 3.29 -17.35
C PRO A 456 -0.76 1.91 -17.91
N THR A 457 -1.98 1.42 -17.66
CA THR A 457 -2.53 0.21 -18.27
C THR A 457 -3.85 0.53 -18.95
N GLU A 458 -4.29 -0.37 -19.84
CA GLU A 458 -5.68 -0.38 -20.29
C GLU A 458 -6.61 -0.64 -19.10
N ILE A 459 -7.73 0.08 -19.07
CA ILE A 459 -8.82 -0.15 -18.11
C ILE A 459 -10.03 -0.59 -18.91
N TYR A 460 -10.51 -1.80 -18.65
CA TYR A 460 -11.61 -2.40 -19.40
C TYR A 460 -12.96 -1.78 -19.03
N PRO A 461 -13.95 -1.74 -19.95
CA PRO A 461 -15.27 -1.18 -19.67
C PRO A 461 -15.97 -1.81 -18.47
N GLU A 462 -15.81 -3.13 -18.27
CA GLU A 462 -16.35 -3.90 -17.13
C GLU A 462 -15.77 -3.37 -15.81
N THR A 463 -14.44 -3.22 -15.75
CA THR A 463 -13.70 -2.67 -14.60
C THR A 463 -14.11 -1.22 -14.31
N MET A 464 -14.29 -0.41 -15.35
CA MET A 464 -14.78 0.95 -15.19
C MET A 464 -16.23 0.96 -14.69
N ALA A 465 -17.13 0.16 -15.24
CA ALA A 465 -18.53 0.12 -14.83
C ALA A 465 -18.69 -0.22 -13.34
N ALA A 466 -17.91 -1.19 -12.83
CA ALA A 466 -17.88 -1.53 -11.41
C ALA A 466 -17.46 -0.35 -10.50
N SER A 467 -16.61 0.56 -10.98
CA SER A 467 -16.22 1.78 -10.24
C SER A 467 -17.28 2.89 -10.23
N TYR A 468 -18.24 2.84 -11.16
CA TYR A 468 -19.31 3.83 -11.30
C TYR A 468 -20.66 3.37 -10.72
N GLN A 469 -20.82 2.10 -10.31
CA GLN A 469 -22.14 1.50 -10.01
C GLN A 469 -22.35 0.98 -8.57
N LYS A 470 -21.51 1.32 -7.59
CA LYS A 470 -21.83 1.01 -6.17
C LYS A 470 -22.89 1.99 -5.62
N CYS A 471 -24.15 1.83 -6.04
CA CYS A 471 -25.34 2.41 -5.39
C CYS A 471 -25.78 1.55 -4.20
#